data_AF-D7BQH9-F1
#
_entry.id   AF-D7BQH9-F1
#
_cell.length_a   1.000
_cell.length_b   1.000
_cell.length_c   1.000
_cell.angle_alpha   90.00
_cell.angle_beta   90.00
_cell.angle_gamma   90.00
#
_symmetry.space_group_name_H-M   'P 1'
#
loop_
_entity.id
_entity.type
_entity.pdbx_description
1 polymer ?
#
loop_
_entity_poly.entity_id
_entity_poly.type
_entity_poly.pdbx_seq_one_letter_code
_entity_poly.pdbx_strand_id
1 'polypeptide(L)'
;MFWFLLIALVVVVGAVTVAVTGGGDGGALAEAPPDRLDDALPADRPLGRADVEALRLPMTVRGYRMADVDDVLGRLGAELAERDARIAELETALAGAQASAHGGPGLWQQPGGLPPHDIAPPGLPPHDIAAPGLPRDLPPPGLPTHDLPAHGLSPHPYDPPPQYPPAPDVPPRGPEGEGA
;
A
#
# COMPACT_ATOMS: atom_id res chain seq x y z
N MET A 1 10.52 36.94 59.02
CA MET A 1 9.14 36.83 58.51
C MET A 1 9.10 36.26 57.09
N PHE A 2 9.78 36.85 56.11
CA PHE A 2 9.83 36.33 54.72
C PHE A 2 10.26 34.85 54.59
N TRP A 3 11.33 34.45 55.27
CA TRP A 3 11.82 33.06 55.25
C TRP A 3 10.78 32.05 55.74
N PHE A 4 9.97 32.39 56.74
CA PHE A 4 8.90 31.52 57.23
C PHE A 4 7.79 31.37 56.20
N LEU A 5 7.44 32.44 55.48
CA LEU A 5 6.48 32.39 54.38
C LEU A 5 7.00 31.54 53.23
N LEU A 6 8.29 31.64 52.91
CA LEU A 6 8.93 30.84 51.86
C LEU A 6 8.94 29.35 52.24
N ILE A 7 9.35 29.02 53.47
CA ILE A 7 9.32 27.64 53.97
C ILE A 7 7.89 27.11 53.99
N ALA A 8 6.91 27.89 54.47
CA ALA A 8 5.51 27.51 54.44
C ALA A 8 5.00 27.26 53.01
N LEU A 9 5.39 28.11 52.05
CA LEU A 9 5.06 27.92 50.64
C LEU A 9 5.63 26.61 50.10
N VAL A 10 6.90 26.32 50.35
CA VAL A 10 7.55 25.08 49.91
C VAL A 10 6.89 23.86 50.52
N VAL A 11 6.54 23.92 51.81
CA VAL A 11 5.82 22.83 52.50
C VAL A 11 4.44 22.62 51.91
N VAL A 12 3.67 23.69 51.67
CA VAL A 12 2.35 23.61 51.06
C VAL A 12 2.44 23.03 49.65
N VAL A 13 3.33 23.55 48.81
CA VAL A 13 3.53 23.04 47.44
C VAL A 13 3.94 21.57 47.49
N GLY A 14 4.92 21.20 48.33
CA GLY A 14 5.37 19.83 48.49
C GLY A 14 4.24 18.90 48.96
N ALA A 15 3.46 19.32 49.96
CA ALA A 15 2.33 18.54 50.46
C ALA A 15 1.23 18.37 49.40
N VAL A 16 0.91 19.43 48.65
CA VAL A 16 -0.06 19.36 47.54
C VAL A 16 0.45 18.44 46.43
N THR A 17 1.72 18.54 46.04
CA THR A 17 2.32 17.65 45.04
C THR A 17 2.29 16.20 45.50
N VAL A 18 2.64 15.91 46.76
CA VAL A 18 2.54 14.54 47.30
C VAL A 18 1.10 14.06 47.38
N ALA A 19 0.14 14.91 47.75
CA ALA A 19 -1.27 14.53 47.80
C ALA A 19 -1.87 14.24 46.40
N VAL A 20 -1.48 15.02 45.40
CA VAL A 20 -1.92 14.85 44.00
C VAL A 20 -1.26 13.63 43.36
N THR A 21 0.03 13.42 43.60
CA THR A 21 0.82 12.36 42.96
C THR A 21 0.79 11.04 43.76
N GLY A 22 0.53 11.09 45.06
CA GLY A 22 0.70 9.98 46.00
C GLY A 22 -0.58 9.50 46.69
N GLY A 23 -1.77 9.90 46.21
CA GLY A 23 -3.07 9.40 46.67
C GLY A 23 -3.39 7.96 46.22
N GLY A 24 -2.43 7.05 46.37
CA GLY A 24 -2.57 5.62 46.07
C GLY A 24 -1.56 4.83 46.89
N ASP A 25 -2.03 4.25 48.00
CA ASP A 25 -1.22 3.34 48.80
C ASP A 25 -0.80 2.11 47.97
N GLY A 26 0.51 1.92 47.79
CA GLY A 26 1.09 0.63 47.42
C GLY A 26 1.35 0.37 45.94
N GLY A 27 2.27 1.13 45.35
CA GLY A 27 2.94 0.76 44.10
C GLY A 27 3.72 1.94 43.58
N ALA A 28 5.02 1.73 43.29
CA ALA A 28 5.79 2.65 42.46
C ALA A 28 4.92 3.13 41.30
N LEU A 29 4.91 4.45 41.02
CA LEU A 29 4.21 5.09 39.89
C LEU A 29 3.80 4.05 38.87
N ALA A 30 2.51 3.68 38.84
CA ALA A 30 2.03 2.64 37.93
C ALA A 30 2.63 2.93 36.56
N GLU A 31 3.40 1.98 36.01
CA GLU A 31 4.14 2.14 34.76
C GLU A 31 3.19 2.81 33.77
N ALA A 32 3.56 4.01 33.31
CA ALA A 32 2.71 4.74 32.38
C ALA A 32 2.39 3.77 31.23
N PRO A 33 1.11 3.59 30.84
CA PRO A 33 0.76 2.69 29.77
C PRO A 33 1.69 2.95 28.58
N PRO A 34 2.29 1.90 27.98
CA PRO A 34 3.26 2.08 26.92
C PRO A 34 2.63 2.94 25.83
N ASP A 35 3.36 3.97 25.41
CA ASP A 35 2.87 4.95 24.45
C ASP A 35 2.49 4.21 23.15
N ARG A 36 1.18 4.10 22.90
CA ARG A 36 0.62 3.32 21.80
C ARG A 36 0.27 4.24 20.65
N LEU A 37 0.18 3.66 19.44
CA LEU A 37 -0.34 4.37 18.29
C LEU A 37 -1.76 4.83 18.60
N ASP A 38 -2.01 6.13 18.46
CA ASP A 38 -3.35 6.71 18.63
C ASP A 38 -4.31 6.19 17.54
N ASP A 39 -3.80 6.04 16.32
CA ASP A 39 -4.53 5.48 15.19
C ASP A 39 -3.77 4.25 14.66
N ALA A 40 -4.16 3.08 15.15
CA ALA A 40 -3.50 1.83 14.83
C ALA A 40 -3.77 1.41 13.37
N LEU A 41 -2.76 0.83 12.74
CA LEU A 41 -2.90 0.32 11.38
C LEU A 41 -3.95 -0.82 11.31
N PRO A 42 -4.73 -0.90 10.22
CA PRO A 42 -5.66 -1.99 10.01
C PRO A 42 -4.94 -3.34 10.02
N ALA A 43 -5.44 -4.29 10.82
CA ALA A 43 -4.87 -5.64 10.94
C ALA A 43 -5.63 -6.68 10.10
N ASP A 44 -6.83 -6.35 9.64
CA ASP A 44 -7.77 -7.21 8.94
C ASP A 44 -7.72 -7.06 7.40
N ARG A 45 -7.05 -6.01 6.90
CA ARG A 45 -6.92 -5.74 5.47
C ARG A 45 -5.50 -5.28 5.09
N PRO A 46 -5.12 -5.38 3.80
CA PRO A 46 -3.89 -4.78 3.31
C PRO A 46 -3.85 -3.27 3.55
N LEU A 47 -2.64 -2.76 3.84
CA LEU A 47 -2.39 -1.34 4.03
C LEU A 47 -2.40 -0.61 2.69
N GLY A 48 -3.13 0.50 2.66
CA GLY A 48 -3.10 1.46 1.57
C GLY A 48 -2.35 2.74 1.94
N ARG A 49 -2.13 3.60 0.95
CA ARG A 49 -1.46 4.89 1.14
C ARG A 49 -2.13 5.77 2.20
N ALA A 50 -3.45 5.82 2.23
CA ALA A 50 -4.20 6.62 3.20
C ALA A 50 -3.96 6.17 4.65
N ASP A 51 -3.74 4.87 4.87
CA ASP A 51 -3.47 4.32 6.21
C ASP A 51 -2.09 4.76 6.72
N VAL A 52 -1.11 4.82 5.81
CA VAL A 52 0.24 5.31 6.13
C VAL A 52 0.23 6.83 6.38
N GLU A 53 -0.53 7.59 5.61
CA GLU A 53 -0.67 9.05 5.78
C GLU A 53 -1.42 9.44 7.07
N ALA A 54 -2.32 8.57 7.56
CA ALA A 54 -3.05 8.77 8.81
C ALA A 54 -2.24 8.37 10.06
N LEU A 55 -1.16 7.59 9.90
CA LEU A 55 -0.40 7.03 11.01
C LEU A 55 0.21 8.12 11.91
N ARG A 56 -0.03 8.02 13.22
CA ARG A 56 0.54 8.90 14.24
C ARG A 56 1.46 8.12 15.17
N LEU A 57 2.76 8.41 15.05
CA LEU A 57 3.79 7.80 15.87
C LEU A 57 4.02 8.63 17.14
N PRO A 58 3.95 8.04 18.34
CA PRO A 58 4.26 8.74 19.59
C PRO A 58 5.72 9.20 19.65
N MET A 59 5.96 10.29 20.37
CA MET A 59 7.27 10.94 20.48
C MET A 59 8.00 10.44 21.73
N THR A 60 9.26 10.01 21.58
CA THR A 60 10.09 9.53 22.69
C THR A 60 11.34 10.38 22.88
N VAL A 61 11.89 10.41 24.11
CA VAL A 61 13.11 11.18 24.47
C VAL A 61 14.31 10.79 23.60
N ARG A 62 14.34 9.55 23.11
CA ARG A 62 15.31 9.05 22.16
C ARG A 62 14.59 8.32 21.04
N GLY A 63 14.51 8.95 19.88
CA GLY A 63 13.85 8.41 18.70
C GLY A 63 14.55 8.78 17.41
N TYR A 64 14.04 8.23 16.31
CA TYR A 64 14.41 8.69 14.97
C TYR A 64 13.96 10.14 14.78
N ARG A 65 14.61 10.86 13.87
CA ARG A 65 14.18 12.21 13.53
C ARG A 65 12.88 12.13 12.75
N MET A 66 11.90 12.94 13.14
CA MET A 66 10.58 12.90 12.52
C MET A 66 10.62 13.24 11.03
N ALA A 67 11.44 14.21 10.62
CA ALA A 67 11.61 14.52 9.19
C ALA A 67 12.09 13.30 8.38
N ASP A 68 13.09 12.57 8.87
CA ASP A 68 13.62 11.39 8.15
C ASP A 68 12.59 10.25 8.11
N VAL A 69 11.81 10.08 9.19
CA VAL A 69 10.73 9.08 9.24
C VAL A 69 9.59 9.47 8.30
N ASP A 70 9.17 10.72 8.30
CA ASP A 70 8.09 11.24 7.45
C ASP A 70 8.48 11.13 5.96
N ASP A 71 9.73 11.43 5.61
CA ASP A 71 10.24 11.28 4.24
C ASP A 71 10.19 9.81 3.78
N VAL A 72 10.61 8.88 4.64
CA VAL A 72 10.58 7.44 4.34
C VAL A 72 9.14 6.93 4.25
N LEU A 73 8.25 7.32 5.16
CA LEU A 73 6.84 6.94 5.13
C LEU A 73 6.12 7.52 3.92
N GLY A 74 6.41 8.77 3.54
CA GLY A 74 5.88 9.39 2.33
C GLY A 74 6.30 8.63 1.07
N ARG A 75 7.58 8.22 1.00
CA ARG A 75 8.07 7.38 -0.10
C ARG A 75 7.38 6.01 -0.12
N LEU A 76 7.29 5.33 1.02
CA LEU A 76 6.61 4.04 1.12
C LEU A 76 5.13 4.13 0.74
N GLY A 77 4.43 5.19 1.13
CA GLY A 77 3.05 5.44 0.75
C GLY A 77 2.87 5.60 -0.77
N ALA A 78 3.84 6.24 -1.45
CA ALA A 78 3.83 6.35 -2.91
C ALA A 78 4.03 4.98 -3.60
N GLU A 79 5.01 4.20 -3.14
CA GLU A 79 5.29 2.85 -3.67
C GLU A 79 4.10 1.89 -3.46
N LEU A 80 3.44 1.97 -2.30
CA LEU A 80 2.21 1.20 -2.04
C LEU A 80 1.09 1.57 -3.02
N ALA A 81 0.89 2.87 -3.27
CA ALA A 81 -0.12 3.32 -4.23
C ALA A 81 0.17 2.84 -5.66
N GLU A 82 1.44 2.86 -6.07
CA GLU A 82 1.86 2.33 -7.38
C GLU A 82 1.61 0.82 -7.47
N ARG A 83 2.00 0.07 -6.43
CA ARG A 83 1.76 -1.38 -6.36
C ARG A 83 0.27 -1.71 -6.44
N ASP A 84 -0.56 -1.01 -5.67
CA ASP A 84 -2.00 -1.28 -5.62
C ASP A 84 -2.68 -0.93 -6.94
N ALA A 85 -2.26 0.15 -7.62
CA ALA A 85 -2.69 0.46 -8.98
C ALA A 85 -2.31 -0.67 -9.96
N ARG A 86 -1.08 -1.18 -9.85
CA ARG A 86 -0.62 -2.28 -10.69
C ARG A 86 -1.41 -3.58 -10.45
N ILE A 87 -1.74 -3.88 -9.21
CA ILE A 87 -2.57 -5.05 -8.86
C ILE A 87 -3.97 -4.89 -9.48
N ALA A 88 -4.59 -3.71 -9.34
CA ALA A 88 -5.91 -3.44 -9.90
C ALA A 88 -5.95 -3.60 -11.44
N GLU A 89 -4.90 -3.16 -12.14
CA GLU A 89 -4.76 -3.40 -13.59
C GLU A 89 -4.70 -4.90 -13.92
N LEU A 90 -3.87 -5.66 -13.20
CA LEU A 90 -3.70 -7.09 -13.44
C LEU A 90 -4.98 -7.87 -13.15
N GLU A 91 -5.69 -7.54 -12.07
CA GLU A 91 -6.97 -8.14 -11.71
C GLU A 91 -8.04 -7.84 -12.77
N THR A 92 -8.08 -6.61 -13.28
CA THR A 92 -8.99 -6.22 -14.36
C THR A 92 -8.70 -6.99 -15.64
N ALA A 93 -7.42 -7.13 -16.01
CA ALA A 93 -6.99 -7.90 -17.17
C ALA A 93 -7.35 -9.39 -17.03
N LEU A 94 -7.13 -9.97 -15.85
CA LEU A 94 -7.51 -11.35 -15.53
C LEU A 94 -9.03 -11.55 -15.64
N ALA A 95 -9.82 -10.66 -15.05
CA ALA A 95 -11.27 -10.71 -15.10
C ALA A 95 -11.80 -10.60 -16.55
N GLY A 96 -11.22 -9.72 -17.36
CA GLY A 96 -11.55 -9.58 -18.79
C GLY A 96 -11.21 -10.84 -19.62
N ALA A 97 -10.06 -11.46 -19.35
CA ALA A 97 -9.67 -12.72 -20.00
C ALA A 97 -10.62 -13.87 -19.60
N GLN A 98 -10.99 -13.96 -18.31
CA GLN A 98 -11.94 -14.94 -17.82
C GLN A 98 -13.33 -14.73 -18.43
N ALA A 99 -13.84 -13.50 -18.48
CA ALA A 99 -15.12 -13.20 -19.11
C ALA A 99 -15.14 -13.60 -20.60
N SER A 100 -14.05 -13.37 -21.33
CA SER A 100 -13.91 -13.77 -22.74
C SER A 100 -13.88 -15.30 -22.91
N ALA A 101 -13.26 -16.02 -21.98
CA ALA A 101 -13.22 -17.48 -22.00
C ALA A 101 -14.60 -18.11 -21.67
N HIS A 102 -15.34 -17.55 -20.72
CA HIS A 102 -16.66 -18.07 -20.31
C HIS A 102 -17.80 -17.62 -21.22
N GLY A 103 -17.68 -16.44 -21.84
CA GLY A 103 -18.63 -15.91 -22.83
C GLY A 103 -18.42 -16.46 -24.24
N GLY A 104 -18.00 -17.73 -24.37
CA GLY A 104 -17.49 -18.35 -25.60
C GLY A 104 -18.35 -18.11 -26.86
N PRO A 105 -17.78 -18.36 -28.06
CA PRO A 105 -18.29 -17.90 -29.37
C PRO A 105 -19.73 -18.31 -29.75
N GLY A 106 -20.40 -19.15 -28.95
CA GLY A 106 -21.77 -19.62 -29.19
C GLY A 106 -22.88 -18.62 -28.85
N LEU A 107 -22.60 -17.53 -28.11
CA LEU A 107 -23.62 -16.49 -27.83
C LEU A 107 -23.84 -15.52 -28.99
N TRP A 108 -22.88 -15.43 -29.92
CA TRP A 108 -22.99 -14.62 -31.14
C TRP A 108 -23.38 -15.45 -32.38
N GLN A 109 -23.46 -16.78 -32.26
CA GLN A 109 -24.02 -17.66 -33.29
C GLN A 109 -25.52 -17.80 -33.06
N GLN A 110 -26.26 -16.88 -33.67
CA GLN A 110 -27.71 -16.89 -33.71
C GLN A 110 -28.23 -18.21 -34.31
N PRO A 111 -29.00 -19.03 -33.56
CA PRO A 111 -29.72 -20.15 -34.14
C PRO A 111 -31.00 -19.60 -34.76
N GLY A 112 -31.09 -19.64 -36.09
CA GLY A 112 -32.34 -19.33 -36.79
C GLY A 112 -32.16 -18.48 -38.03
N GLY A 113 -31.59 -19.09 -39.08
CA GLY A 113 -31.94 -18.68 -40.44
C GLY A 113 -33.41 -18.98 -40.68
N LEU A 114 -34.27 -17.97 -40.49
CA LEU A 114 -35.55 -17.93 -41.19
C LEU A 114 -35.28 -17.22 -42.53
N PRO A 115 -35.57 -17.85 -43.68
CA PRO A 115 -35.46 -17.17 -44.96
C PRO A 115 -36.38 -15.93 -44.94
N PRO A 116 -35.95 -14.79 -45.49
CA PRO A 116 -36.85 -13.66 -45.67
C PRO A 116 -38.00 -14.12 -46.56
N HIS A 117 -39.24 -14.08 -46.05
CA HIS A 117 -40.41 -14.17 -46.90
C HIS A 117 -40.38 -13.00 -47.88
N ASP A 118 -40.46 -13.33 -49.16
CA ASP A 118 -40.59 -12.41 -50.27
C ASP A 118 -41.70 -11.39 -50.01
N ILE A 119 -41.31 -10.15 -49.74
CA ILE A 119 -42.13 -8.98 -50.08
C ILE A 119 -41.29 -8.16 -51.04
N ALA A 120 -41.49 -8.42 -52.33
CA ALA A 120 -40.92 -7.64 -53.41
C ALA A 120 -41.48 -6.20 -53.38
N PRO A 121 -40.66 -5.14 -53.29
CA PRO A 121 -41.09 -3.81 -53.66
C PRO A 121 -41.09 -3.67 -55.20
N PRO A 122 -42.10 -3.02 -55.82
CA PRO A 122 -42.15 -2.91 -57.26
C PRO A 122 -41.20 -1.82 -57.76
N GLY A 123 -40.25 -2.22 -58.60
CA GLY A 123 -39.69 -1.43 -59.71
C GLY A 123 -38.75 -0.27 -59.35
N LEU A 124 -37.45 -0.47 -59.56
CA LEU A 124 -36.54 0.59 -59.96
C LEU A 124 -35.50 0.03 -60.96
N PRO A 125 -35.23 0.73 -62.08
CA PRO A 125 -34.38 0.19 -63.16
C PRO A 125 -32.89 0.12 -62.78
N PRO A 126 -32.09 -0.71 -63.49
CA PRO A 126 -30.69 -0.93 -63.17
C PRO A 126 -29.82 0.24 -63.62
N HIS A 127 -28.98 0.76 -62.73
CA HIS A 127 -27.85 1.61 -63.10
C HIS A 127 -26.56 0.82 -62.90
N ASP A 128 -25.94 0.47 -64.02
CA ASP A 128 -24.56 0.02 -64.09
C ASP A 128 -23.63 1.12 -63.55
N ILE A 129 -23.02 0.90 -62.40
CA ILE A 129 -21.80 1.59 -62.01
C ILE A 129 -20.75 0.54 -61.72
N ALA A 130 -20.03 0.19 -62.79
CA ALA A 130 -18.73 -0.43 -62.69
C ALA A 130 -17.82 0.44 -61.79
N ALA A 131 -17.26 -0.19 -60.76
CA ALA A 131 -16.24 0.38 -59.90
C ALA A 131 -14.94 0.68 -60.68
N PRO A 132 -14.23 1.77 -60.38
CA PRO A 132 -12.79 1.82 -60.55
C PRO A 132 -12.12 1.31 -59.27
N GLY A 133 -11.32 0.25 -59.41
CA GLY A 133 -10.58 -0.37 -58.31
C GLY A 133 -9.61 0.58 -57.62
N LEU A 134 -9.64 0.55 -56.28
CA LEU A 134 -8.55 1.08 -55.48
C LEU A 134 -7.36 0.08 -55.55
N PRO A 135 -6.13 0.53 -55.85
CA PRO A 135 -4.95 -0.33 -55.76
C PRO A 135 -4.80 -0.89 -54.33
N ARG A 136 -4.63 -2.20 -54.21
CA ARG A 136 -4.54 -2.94 -52.94
C ARG A 136 -3.12 -3.02 -52.34
N ASP A 137 -2.20 -2.16 -52.77
CA ASP A 137 -0.78 -2.28 -52.38
C ASP A 137 -0.22 -0.99 -51.74
N LEU A 138 -0.87 -0.48 -50.70
CA LEU A 138 -0.21 0.48 -49.80
C LEU A 138 0.29 -0.26 -48.55
N PRO A 139 1.61 -0.40 -48.33
CA PRO A 139 2.11 -0.91 -47.07
C PRO A 139 1.68 0.04 -45.93
N PRO A 140 1.41 -0.49 -44.72
CA PRO A 140 1.07 0.36 -43.59
C PRO A 140 2.21 1.37 -43.34
N PRO A 141 1.90 2.61 -42.91
CA PRO A 141 2.93 3.56 -42.52
C PRO A 141 3.78 2.92 -41.41
N GLY A 142 5.08 2.80 -41.67
CA GLY A 142 6.03 2.26 -40.71
C GLY A 142 5.97 3.04 -39.40
N LEU A 143 5.76 2.34 -38.30
CA LEU A 143 6.03 2.89 -36.97
C LEU A 143 7.50 3.33 -36.95
N PRO A 144 7.85 4.53 -36.44
CA PRO A 144 9.23 4.84 -36.15
C PRO A 144 9.72 3.85 -35.09
N THR A 145 10.52 2.87 -35.51
CA THR A 145 11.39 2.11 -34.63
C THR A 145 12.39 3.11 -34.05
N HIS A 146 12.05 3.66 -32.89
CA HIS A 146 13.11 4.13 -32.01
C HIS A 146 13.88 2.89 -31.58
N ASP A 147 15.10 2.77 -32.10
CA ASP A 147 16.14 1.91 -31.57
C ASP A 147 16.37 2.28 -30.09
N LEU A 148 15.59 1.67 -29.20
CA LEU A 148 15.96 1.60 -27.80
C LEU A 148 17.11 0.59 -27.73
N PRO A 149 18.31 1.00 -27.29
CA PRO A 149 19.38 0.04 -27.07
C PRO A 149 18.87 -0.96 -26.04
N ALA A 150 18.81 -2.23 -26.43
CA ALA A 150 18.61 -3.36 -25.54
C ALA A 150 19.82 -3.49 -24.61
N HIS A 151 20.01 -2.53 -23.70
CA HIS A 151 20.91 -2.68 -22.57
C HIS A 151 20.15 -3.43 -21.49
N GLY A 152 20.27 -4.76 -21.58
CA GLY A 152 20.15 -5.74 -20.52
C GLY A 152 19.38 -5.33 -19.26
N LEU A 153 18.06 -5.52 -19.28
CA LEU A 153 17.41 -6.08 -18.09
C LEU A 153 17.72 -7.58 -18.04
N SER A 154 18.99 -7.92 -17.76
CA SER A 154 19.23 -9.18 -17.08
C SER A 154 18.56 -9.02 -15.71
N PRO A 155 17.60 -9.88 -15.33
CA PRO A 155 17.12 -9.88 -13.95
C PRO A 155 18.35 -10.20 -13.10
N HIS A 156 18.85 -9.22 -12.36
CA HIS A 156 19.89 -9.47 -11.38
C HIS A 156 19.33 -10.55 -10.46
N PRO A 157 19.95 -11.73 -10.34
CA PRO A 157 19.48 -12.72 -9.40
C PRO A 157 19.43 -12.05 -8.04
N TYR A 158 18.28 -12.16 -7.38
CA TYR A 158 18.13 -11.74 -5.98
C TYR A 158 19.23 -12.43 -5.18
N ASP A 159 20.17 -11.65 -4.67
CA ASP A 159 21.21 -12.16 -3.78
C ASP A 159 20.59 -12.22 -2.39
N PRO A 160 20.31 -13.42 -1.84
CA PRO A 160 19.70 -13.51 -0.53
C PRO A 160 20.64 -12.85 0.50
N PRO A 161 20.09 -12.16 1.51
CA PRO A 161 20.92 -11.59 2.56
C PRO A 161 21.80 -12.68 3.17
N PRO A 162 23.04 -12.37 3.59
CA PRO A 162 23.91 -13.33 4.21
C PRO A 162 23.17 -14.01 5.37
N GLN A 163 23.13 -15.34 5.35
CA GLN A 163 22.58 -16.11 6.46
C GLN A 163 23.47 -15.82 7.67
N TYR A 164 22.97 -14.98 8.57
CA TYR A 164 23.64 -14.76 9.84
C TYR A 164 23.71 -16.11 10.57
N PRO A 165 24.88 -16.47 11.13
CA PRO A 165 24.93 -17.63 12.01
C PRO A 165 23.92 -17.42 13.15
N PRO A 166 23.33 -18.51 13.68
CA PRO A 166 22.47 -18.40 14.85
C PRO A 166 23.21 -17.63 15.94
N ALA A 167 22.51 -16.70 16.59
CA ALA A 167 23.07 -15.94 17.70
C ALA A 167 23.70 -16.94 18.69
N PRO A 168 24.92 -16.68 19.20
CA PRO A 168 25.53 -17.56 20.18
C PRO A 168 24.56 -17.71 21.36
N ASP A 169 24.41 -18.93 21.86
CA ASP A 169 23.62 -19.22 23.06
C ASP A 169 24.13 -18.33 24.19
N VAL A 170 23.39 -17.25 24.48
CA VAL A 170 23.69 -16.38 25.61
C VAL A 170 23.25 -17.15 26.85
N PRO A 171 24.18 -17.61 27.71
CA PRO A 171 23.78 -18.26 28.94
C PRO A 171 22.93 -17.29 29.76
N PRO A 172 21.88 -17.77 30.45
CA PRO A 172 21.10 -16.91 31.33
C PRO A 172 22.06 -16.24 32.32
N ARG A 173 21.97 -14.91 32.46
CA ARG A 173 22.69 -14.21 33.53
C ARG A 173 22.31 -14.89 34.84
N GLY A 174 23.29 -15.54 35.47
CA GLY A 174 23.13 -16.09 36.80
C GLY A 174 22.71 -14.98 37.77
N PRO A 175 22.02 -15.31 38.87
CA PRO A 175 21.68 -14.33 39.88
C PRO A 175 22.98 -13.72 40.40
N GLU A 176 23.15 -12.42 40.20
CA GLU A 176 24.24 -11.69 40.84
C GLU A 176 24.04 -11.83 42.34
N GLY A 177 24.98 -12.53 42.98
CA GLY A 177 24.94 -12.76 44.41
C GLY A 177 25.00 -11.44 45.15
N GLU A 178 23.90 -11.11 45.82
CA GLU A 178 23.88 -10.19 46.95
C GLU A 178 24.97 -10.61 47.93
N GLY A 179 25.94 -9.72 48.11
CA GLY A 179 26.97 -9.84 49.12
C GLY A 179 26.38 -9.73 50.51
N ALA A 180 26.80 -10.66 51.38
CA ALA A 180 26.74 -10.52 52.82
C ALA A 180 27.97 -9.76 53.34
#